data_AF-A0AAJ3DJ85-F1
#
_entry.id   AF-A0AAJ3DJ85-F1
#
_cell.length_a   1.000
_cell.length_b   1.000
_cell.length_c   1.000
_cell.angle_alpha   90.00
_cell.angle_beta   90.00
_cell.angle_gamma   90.00
#
_symmetry.space_group_name_H-M   'P 1'
#
loop_
_entity.id
_entity.type
_entity.pdbx_description
1 polymer ?
#
loop_
_entity_poly.entity_id
_entity_poly.type
_entity_poly.pdbx_seq_one_letter_code
_entity_poly.pdbx_strand_id
1 'polypeptide(L)'
;MAAGHPSWCVSHDNGIHRSRFWATSQPGHHPVDVRAFLWQRDLPDGPLVGIGLDIRMSEEQCECLLDLGQARVLRYALTRLLDHAKQG
;
A
#
# COMPACT_ATOMS: atom_id res chain seq x y z
N MET A 1 -1.34 -22.01 -15.49
CA MET A 1 -0.65 -20.72 -15.68
C MET A 1 -0.93 -19.88 -14.44
N ALA A 2 0.06 -19.67 -13.59
CA ALA A 2 -0.10 -18.79 -12.42
C ALA A 2 -0.40 -17.38 -12.93
N ALA A 3 -1.49 -16.77 -12.45
CA ALA A 3 -1.81 -15.38 -12.73
C ALA A 3 -0.60 -14.53 -12.33
N GLY A 4 0.02 -13.88 -13.31
CA GLY A 4 1.24 -13.11 -13.12
C GLY A 4 1.05 -12.10 -12.00
N HIS A 5 1.97 -12.13 -11.03
CA HIS A 5 2.12 -11.02 -10.10
C HIS A 5 2.17 -9.72 -10.92
N PRO A 6 1.35 -8.70 -10.60
CA PRO A 6 1.42 -7.44 -11.29
C PRO A 6 2.85 -6.90 -11.24
N SER A 7 3.35 -6.29 -12.32
CA SER A 7 4.75 -5.82 -12.43
C SER A 7 5.16 -4.78 -11.38
N TRP A 8 4.19 -4.19 -10.68
CA TRP A 8 4.42 -3.31 -9.54
C TRP A 8 4.62 -4.07 -8.22
N CYS A 9 4.37 -5.37 -8.16
CA CYS A 9 4.62 -6.22 -6.99
C CYS A 9 6.07 -6.73 -7.02
N VAL A 10 6.99 -5.94 -6.48
CA VAL A 10 8.39 -6.35 -6.30
C VAL A 10 8.56 -6.76 -4.83
N SER A 11 8.79 -8.04 -4.57
CA SER A 11 9.14 -8.57 -3.26
C SER A 11 10.65 -8.56 -3.10
N HIS A 12 11.22 -7.65 -2.31
CA HIS A 12 12.61 -7.79 -1.87
C HIS A 12 12.75 -7.30 -0.42
N ASP A 13 13.33 -8.19 0.41
CA ASP A 13 13.50 -8.19 1.87
C ASP A 13 12.27 -8.42 2.77
N ASN A 14 12.30 -9.55 3.49
CA ASN A 14 11.47 -9.87 4.68
C ASN A 14 9.94 -9.75 4.53
N GLY A 15 9.39 -9.93 3.31
CA GLY A 15 7.94 -9.86 3.09
C GLY A 15 7.39 -8.44 3.01
N ILE A 16 8.25 -7.43 2.81
CA ILE A 16 7.87 -6.04 2.62
C ILE A 16 7.90 -5.71 1.12
N HIS A 17 6.80 -5.14 0.62
CA HIS A 17 6.69 -4.58 -0.72
C HIS A 17 6.97 -3.08 -0.67
N ARG A 18 7.87 -2.58 -1.51
CA ARG A 18 8.26 -1.16 -1.55
C ARG A 18 7.97 -0.54 -2.90
N SER A 19 7.40 0.66 -2.89
CA SER A 19 7.11 1.48 -4.07
C SER A 19 7.55 2.92 -3.82
N ARG A 20 8.19 3.56 -4.80
CA ARG A 20 8.59 4.97 -4.72
C ARG A 20 8.11 5.72 -5.96
N PHE A 21 7.42 6.85 -5.76
CA PHE A 21 6.89 7.68 -6.84
C PHE A 21 6.90 9.16 -6.46
N TRP A 22 6.61 10.06 -7.41
CA TRP A 22 6.52 11.49 -7.16
C TRP A 22 5.04 11.89 -7.09
N ALA A 23 4.61 12.55 -6.01
CA ALA A 23 3.20 12.77 -5.69
C ALA A 23 2.45 13.65 -6.71
N THR A 24 3.15 14.44 -7.52
CA THR A 24 2.59 15.24 -8.63
C THR A 24 3.68 15.49 -9.66
N SER A 25 3.30 15.88 -10.88
CA SER A 25 4.21 16.31 -11.94
C SER A 25 4.79 17.72 -11.73
N GLN A 26 4.59 18.34 -10.57
CA GLN A 26 5.08 19.69 -10.31
C GLN A 26 6.55 19.67 -9.82
N PRO A 27 7.43 20.52 -10.38
CA PRO A 27 8.81 20.63 -9.93
C PRO A 27 8.88 21.07 -8.47
N GLY A 28 9.54 20.28 -7.62
CA GLY A 28 9.78 20.61 -6.21
C GLY A 28 9.10 19.71 -5.18
N HIS A 29 8.23 18.79 -5.59
CA HIS A 29 7.69 17.80 -4.65
C HIS A 29 8.73 16.75 -4.29
N HIS A 30 8.72 16.31 -3.04
CA HIS A 30 9.59 15.24 -2.59
C HIS A 30 9.02 13.87 -3.00
N PRO A 31 9.88 12.88 -3.24
CA PRO A 31 9.43 11.55 -3.58
C PRO A 31 8.71 10.91 -2.38
N VAL A 32 7.60 10.25 -2.67
CA VAL A 32 6.83 9.45 -1.71
C VAL A 32 7.38 8.03 -1.75
N ASP A 33 7.78 7.51 -0.60
CA ASP A 33 8.18 6.13 -0.39
C ASP A 33 7.07 5.40 0.36
N VAL A 34 6.59 4.30 -0.19
CA VAL A 34 5.52 3.48 0.38
C VAL A 34 6.05 2.08 0.61
N ARG A 35 5.92 1.60 1.84
CA ARG A 35 6.25 0.23 2.23
C ARG A 35 5.00 -0.46 2.72
N ALA A 36 4.58 -1.50 2.03
CA ALA A 36 3.50 -2.38 2.41
C ALA A 36 4.05 -3.67 3.02
N PHE A 37 3.54 -4.10 4.16
CA PHE A 37 4.00 -5.31 4.85
C PHE A 37 2.84 -6.04 5.51
N LEU A 38 3.03 -7.33 5.81
CA LEU A 38 2.06 -8.05 6.64
C LEU A 38 2.30 -7.75 8.11
N TRP A 39 1.24 -7.49 8.86
CA TRP A 39 1.28 -7.40 10.32
C TRP A 39 0.29 -8.38 10.93
N GLN A 40 0.57 -8.78 12.16
CA GLN A 40 -0.29 -9.63 12.97
C GLN A 40 -0.38 -9.03 14.37
N ARG A 41 -1.58 -9.09 14.94
CA ARG A 41 -1.82 -8.80 16.36
C ARG A 41 -2.59 -9.96 16.96
N ASP A 42 -2.09 -10.49 18.06
CA ASP A 42 -2.79 -11.53 18.80
C ASP A 42 -3.97 -10.92 19.57
N LEU A 43 -5.18 -11.48 19.36
CA LEU A 43 -6.39 -11.12 20.09
C LEU A 43 -6.90 -12.36 20.86
N PRO A 44 -7.77 -12.19 21.88
CA PRO A 44 -8.33 -13.30 22.64
C PRO A 44 -9.02 -14.37 21.77
N ASP A 45 -9.63 -13.96 20.66
CA ASP A 45 -10.39 -14.83 19.75
C ASP A 45 -9.55 -15.34 18.56
N GLY A 46 -8.23 -15.10 18.56
CA GLY A 46 -7.30 -15.51 17.52
C GLY A 46 -6.47 -14.35 16.93
N PRO A 47 -5.51 -14.65 16.03
CA PRO A 47 -4.67 -13.63 15.43
C PRO A 47 -5.44 -12.78 14.41
N LEU A 48 -5.41 -11.46 14.58
CA LEU A 48 -5.80 -10.52 13.55
C LEU A 48 -4.61 -10.29 12.62
N VAL A 49 -4.78 -10.65 11.34
CA VAL A 49 -3.77 -10.44 10.29
C VAL A 49 -4.22 -9.29 9.39
N GLY A 50 -3.25 -8.51 8.92
CA GLY A 50 -3.52 -7.34 8.10
C GLY A 50 -2.34 -6.88 7.24
N ILE A 51 -2.54 -5.74 6.59
CA ILE A 51 -1.54 -5.03 5.79
C ILE A 51 -1.19 -3.72 6.48
N GLY A 52 0.10 -3.49 6.69
CA GLY A 52 0.66 -2.25 7.19
C GLY A 52 1.18 -1.44 6.03
N LEU A 53 0.95 -0.13 6.06
CA LEU A 53 1.41 0.83 5.07
C LEU A 53 2.24 1.90 5.81
N ASP A 54 3.53 1.95 5.53
CA ASP A 54 4.44 3.01 5.98
C ASP A 54 4.71 3.94 4.79
N ILE A 55 4.16 5.15 4.86
CA ILE A 55 4.23 6.17 3.82
C ILE A 55 5.14 7.29 4.32
N ARG A 56 6.21 7.58 3.59
CA ARG A 56 7.20 8.61 3.93
C ARG A 56 7.27 9.66 2.83
N MET A 57 7.21 10.92 3.24
CA MET A 57 7.36 12.09 2.36
C MET A 57 8.17 13.16 3.07
N SER A 58 9.46 13.27 2.74
CA SER A 58 10.44 14.21 3.30
C SER A 58 10.52 14.36 4.82
N GLU A 59 9.55 15.03 5.43
CA GLU A 59 9.50 15.32 6.86
C GLU A 59 8.30 14.62 7.54
N GLU A 60 7.39 14.05 6.75
CA GLU A 60 6.19 13.38 7.23
C GLU A 60 6.30 11.87 7.05
N GLN A 61 5.96 11.15 8.12
CA GLN A 61 5.78 9.71 8.10
C GLN A 61 4.39 9.40 8.62
N CYS A 62 3.65 8.59 7.87
CA CYS A 62 2.35 8.07 8.27
C CYS A 62 2.38 6.55 8.22
N GLU A 63 1.98 5.92 9.32
CA GLU A 63 1.78 4.47 9.38
C GLU A 63 0.29 4.17 9.51
N CYS A 64 -0.20 3.26 8.66
CA CYS A 64 -1.57 2.79 8.69
C CYS A 64 -1.61 1.27 8.74
N LEU A 65 -2.26 0.72 9.74
CA LEU A 65 -2.50 -0.72 9.88
C LEU A 65 -3.95 -1.01 9.50
N LEU A 66 -4.12 -1.85 8.48
CA LEU A 66 -5.41 -2.27 7.97
C LEU A 66 -5.58 -3.77 8.19
N ASP A 67 -6.68 -4.21 8.77
CA ASP A 67 -7.04 -5.63 8.72
C ASP A 67 -7.37 -6.06 7.28
N LEU A 68 -7.47 -7.38 7.03
CA LEU A 68 -7.78 -7.89 5.69
C LEU A 68 -9.13 -7.43 5.13
N GLY A 69 -10.12 -7.18 5.98
CA GLY A 69 -11.42 -6.63 5.57
C GLY A 69 -11.29 -5.19 5.09
N GLN A 70 -10.64 -4.34 5.89
CA GLN A 70 -10.34 -2.94 5.57
C GLN A 70 -9.49 -2.84 4.30
N ALA A 71 -8.46 -3.66 4.16
CA ALA A 71 -7.61 -3.70 2.97
C ALA A 71 -8.40 -4.04 1.69
N ARG A 72 -9.36 -4.96 1.76
CA ARG A 72 -10.25 -5.30 0.62
C ARG A 72 -11.14 -4.12 0.23
N VAL A 73 -11.72 -3.43 1.22
CA VAL A 73 -12.55 -2.23 0.97
C VAL A 73 -11.71 -1.12 0.35
N LEU A 74 -10.53 -0.85 0.90
CA LEU A 74 -9.62 0.17 0.37
C LEU A 74 -9.21 -0.15 -1.07
N ARG A 75 -8.83 -1.40 -1.37
CA ARG A 75 -8.53 -1.84 -2.75
C ARG A 75 -9.69 -1.56 -3.69
N TYR A 76 -10.91 -1.89 -3.29
CA TYR A 76 -12.11 -1.65 -4.10
C TYR A 76 -12.31 -0.15 -4.37
N ALA A 77 -12.23 0.68 -3.34
CA ALA A 77 -12.38 2.13 -3.45
C ALA A 77 -11.29 2.76 -4.34
N LEU A 78 -10.02 2.38 -4.16
CA LEU A 78 -8.91 2.88 -4.96
C LEU A 78 -9.02 2.47 -6.43
N THR A 79 -9.44 1.23 -6.71
CA THR A 79 -9.63 0.77 -8.10
C THR A 79 -10.68 1.64 -8.80
N ARG A 80 -11.80 1.92 -8.12
CA ARG A 80 -12.87 2.78 -8.64
C ARG A 80 -12.39 4.21 -8.92
N LEU A 81 -11.57 4.77 -8.02
CA LEU A 81 -11.00 6.11 -8.19
C LEU A 81 -10.03 6.17 -9.38
N LEU A 82 -9.16 5.17 -9.51
CA LEU A 82 -8.21 5.07 -10.63
C LEU A 82 -8.93 4.88 -11.97
N ASP A 83 -9.97 4.06 -12.02
CA ASP A 83 -10.77 3.86 -13.23
C ASP A 83 -11.48 5.15 -13.64
N HIS A 84 -11.98 5.93 -12.66
CA HIS A 84 -12.58 7.22 -12.92
C HIS A 84 -11.56 8.25 -13.43
N ALA A 85 -10.36 8.31 -12.82
CA ALA A 85 -9.30 9.22 -13.21
C ALA A 85 -8.74 8.96 -14.61
N LYS A 86 -8.90 7.75 -15.16
CA LYS A 86 -8.48 7.43 -16.55
C LYS A 86 -9.47 7.89 -17.62
N GLN A 87 -10.70 8.25 -17.23
CA GLN A 87 -11.77 8.64 -18.15
C GLN A 87 -11.89 10.16 -18.33
N GLY A 88 -11.18 10.95 -17.52
CA GLY A 88 -11.10 12.41 -17.61
C GLY A 88 -9.72 12.86 -18.07
#